data_AF-A6MEX0-F1
#
_entry.id   AF-A6MEX0-F1
#
_cell.length_a   1.000
_cell.length_b   1.000
_cell.length_c   1.000
_cell.angle_alpha   90.00
_cell.angle_beta   90.00
_cell.angle_gamma   90.00
#
_symmetry.space_group_name_H-M   'P 1'
#
loop_
_entity.id
_entity.type
_entity.pdbx_description
1 polymer ?
#
loop_
_entity_poly.entity_id
_entity_poly.type
_entity_poly.pdbx_seq_one_letter_code
_entity_poly.pdbx_strand_id
1 'polypeptide(L)'
;MKTPINALLEASLLRDVAEPFQLGFQDAASPVMEEILFLHNQVMFILIIIITAVLWLILRGLTGQAYHRYLVEGATIEIVWTIIPAIILVFIAFPSLKLLYLMDEVVEPGVTVKAIG
;
A
#
# COMPACT_ATOMS: atom_id res chain seq x y z
N MET A 1 -10.34 42.42 9.48
CA MET A 1 -9.82 41.74 10.68
C MET A 1 -10.54 40.40 10.77
N LYS A 2 -9.99 39.31 10.19
CA LYS A 2 -10.60 37.98 10.30
C LYS A 2 -10.50 37.56 11.76
N THR A 3 -11.61 37.17 12.38
CA THR A 3 -11.61 36.64 13.75
C THR A 3 -10.74 35.37 13.79
N PRO A 4 -10.07 35.07 14.91
CA PRO A 4 -9.19 33.90 15.02
C PRO A 4 -9.92 32.58 14.71
N ILE A 5 -11.23 32.52 14.99
CA ILE A 5 -12.09 31.36 14.69
C ILE A 5 -12.22 31.15 13.17
N ASN A 6 -12.41 32.20 12.38
CA ASN A 6 -12.56 32.07 10.92
C ASN A 6 -11.25 31.63 10.26
N ALA A 7 -10.11 32.05 10.80
CA ALA A 7 -8.80 31.61 10.33
C ALA A 7 -8.54 30.12 10.66
N LEU A 8 -8.98 29.64 11.82
CA LEU A 8 -8.90 28.22 12.19
C LEU A 8 -9.84 27.35 11.35
N LEU A 9 -11.04 27.86 11.02
CA LEU A 9 -12.04 27.13 10.23
C LEU A 9 -11.66 27.05 8.74
N GLU A 10 -11.08 28.11 8.18
CA GLU A 10 -10.45 28.07 6.85
C GLU A 10 -9.23 27.12 6.83
N ALA A 11 -8.44 27.10 7.91
CA ALA A 11 -7.28 26.21 8.02
C ALA A 11 -7.64 24.72 8.20
N SER A 12 -8.77 24.40 8.85
CA SER A 12 -9.25 23.02 8.92
C SER A 12 -9.86 22.55 7.60
N LEU A 13 -10.58 23.42 6.88
CA LEU A 13 -11.21 23.08 5.60
C LEU A 13 -10.20 22.94 4.45
N LEU A 14 -9.04 23.58 4.53
CA LEU A 14 -7.98 23.47 3.53
C LEU A 14 -7.12 22.20 3.69
N ARG A 15 -7.16 21.53 4.86
CA ARG A 15 -6.32 20.35 5.13
C ARG A 15 -6.75 19.07 4.42
N ASP A 16 -7.99 19.02 3.96
CA ASP A 16 -8.54 17.86 3.23
C ASP A 16 -8.34 17.97 1.70
N VAL A 17 -7.62 18.98 1.24
CA VAL A 17 -7.35 19.23 -0.20
C VAL A 17 -5.99 18.66 -0.57
N ALA A 18 -5.83 18.31 -1.85
CA ALA A 18 -4.52 17.93 -2.38
C ALA A 18 -3.55 19.12 -2.33
N GLU A 19 -2.40 18.91 -1.70
CA GLU A 19 -1.36 19.93 -1.58
C GLU A 19 -0.38 19.84 -2.77
N PRO A 20 0.20 20.97 -3.23
CA PRO A 20 1.24 20.95 -4.25
C PRO A 20 2.42 20.06 -3.82
N PHE A 21 2.87 19.18 -4.73
CA PHE A 21 3.94 18.19 -4.49
C PHE A 21 3.62 17.11 -3.44
N GLN A 22 2.35 16.87 -3.12
CA GLN A 22 1.94 15.75 -2.29
C GLN A 22 2.26 14.40 -2.99
N LEU A 23 2.92 13.50 -2.26
CA LEU A 23 3.34 12.18 -2.77
C LEU A 23 2.42 11.04 -2.31
N GLY A 24 1.70 11.23 -1.20
CA GLY A 24 0.80 10.24 -0.62
C GLY A 24 -0.67 10.61 -0.78
N PHE A 25 -1.53 9.91 -0.04
CA PHE A 25 -2.95 10.22 0.06
C PHE A 25 -3.22 11.47 0.88
N GLN A 26 -4.42 12.03 0.73
CA GLN A 26 -4.98 13.04 1.63
C GLN A 26 -5.26 12.45 3.01
N ASP A 27 -5.47 13.34 3.98
CA ASP A 27 -5.83 12.95 5.34
C ASP A 27 -7.16 12.17 5.33
N ALA A 28 -7.23 11.10 6.13
CA ALA A 28 -8.40 10.23 6.16
C ALA A 28 -9.57 10.92 6.89
N ALA A 29 -10.68 11.10 6.16
CA ALA A 29 -11.92 11.64 6.71
C ALA A 29 -12.97 10.55 7.07
N SER A 30 -12.65 9.27 6.89
CA SER A 30 -13.53 8.14 7.22
C SER A 30 -12.74 6.96 7.78
N PRO A 31 -13.36 6.09 8.62
CA PRO A 31 -12.70 4.90 9.16
C PRO A 31 -12.22 3.94 8.06
N VAL A 32 -12.97 3.83 6.96
CA VAL A 32 -12.59 3.02 5.80
C VAL A 32 -11.31 3.56 5.16
N MET A 33 -11.18 4.89 5.03
CA MET A 33 -9.98 5.48 4.45
C MET A 33 -8.75 5.26 5.34
N GLU A 34 -8.90 5.26 6.67
CA GLU A 34 -7.80 4.96 7.59
C GLU A 34 -7.28 3.52 7.41
N GLU A 35 -8.17 2.55 7.26
CA GLU A 35 -7.80 1.15 6.99
C GLU A 35 -7.17 0.98 5.59
N ILE A 36 -7.60 1.76 4.59
CA ILE A 36 -6.94 1.79 3.27
C ILE A 36 -5.50 2.30 3.41
N LEU A 37 -5.25 3.35 4.20
CA LEU A 37 -3.89 3.85 4.46
C LEU A 37 -3.02 2.81 5.18
N PHE A 38 -3.59 2.10 6.15
CA PHE A 38 -2.89 1.02 6.86
C PHE A 38 -2.48 -0.10 5.89
N LEU A 39 -3.41 -0.59 5.07
CA LEU A 39 -3.15 -1.62 4.07
C LEU A 39 -2.09 -1.15 3.06
N HIS A 40 -2.22 0.08 2.57
CA HIS A 40 -1.25 0.66 1.63
C HIS A 40 0.17 0.68 2.23
N ASN A 41 0.32 1.15 3.48
CA ASN A 41 1.62 1.21 4.13
C ASN A 41 2.23 -0.20 4.34
N GLN A 42 1.41 -1.19 4.69
CA GLN A 42 1.86 -2.59 4.80
C GLN A 42 2.34 -3.13 3.45
N VAL A 43 1.61 -2.90 2.36
CA VAL A 43 2.00 -3.34 1.01
C VAL A 43 3.27 -2.62 0.55
N MET A 44 3.36 -1.30 0.73
CA MET A 44 4.52 -0.51 0.35
C MET A 44 5.80 -0.95 1.08
N PHE A 45 5.69 -1.28 2.38
CA PHE A 45 6.81 -1.83 3.14
C PHE A 45 7.34 -3.13 2.52
N ILE A 46 6.44 -4.06 2.17
CA ILE A 46 6.81 -5.33 1.53
C ILE A 46 7.44 -5.09 0.15
N LEU A 47 6.86 -4.19 -0.66
CA LEU A 47 7.38 -3.88 -1.99
C LEU A 47 8.80 -3.31 -1.95
N ILE A 48 9.09 -2.39 -1.02
CA ILE A 48 10.44 -1.82 -0.86
C ILE A 48 11.48 -2.92 -0.54
N ILE A 49 11.11 -3.89 0.30
CA ILE A 49 11.98 -5.03 0.63
C ILE A 49 12.24 -5.88 -0.63
N ILE A 50 11.19 -6.22 -1.38
CA ILE A 50 11.33 -7.03 -2.60
C ILE A 50 12.21 -6.31 -3.63
N ILE A 51 11.93 -5.03 -3.90
CA ILE A 51 12.69 -4.23 -4.88
C ILE A 51 14.17 -4.16 -4.47
N THR A 52 14.45 -3.92 -3.18
CA THR A 52 15.83 -3.82 -2.68
C THR A 52 16.55 -5.18 -2.78
N ALA A 53 15.87 -6.28 -2.45
CA ALA A 53 16.43 -7.63 -2.57
C ALA A 53 16.74 -7.99 -4.03
N VAL A 54 15.82 -7.70 -4.96
CA VAL A 54 16.01 -7.92 -6.40
C VAL A 54 17.15 -7.07 -6.93
N LEU A 55 17.20 -5.79 -6.56
CA LEU A 55 18.30 -4.89 -6.95
C LEU A 55 19.65 -5.43 -6.47
N TRP A 56 19.73 -5.89 -5.22
CA TRP A 56 20.93 -6.50 -4.67
C TRP A 56 21.34 -7.77 -5.44
N LEU A 57 20.39 -8.66 -5.77
CA LEU A 57 20.65 -9.86 -6.56
C LEU A 57 21.22 -9.54 -7.95
N ILE A 58 20.65 -8.55 -8.63
CA ILE A 58 21.13 -8.10 -9.95
C ILE A 58 22.56 -7.57 -9.82
N LEU A 59 22.84 -6.69 -8.85
CA LEU A 59 24.18 -6.14 -8.64
C LEU A 59 25.20 -7.24 -8.33
N ARG A 60 24.85 -8.24 -7.52
CA ARG A 60 25.70 -9.40 -7.22
C ARG A 60 25.93 -10.29 -8.44
N GLY A 61 24.91 -10.48 -9.28
CA GLY A 61 25.04 -11.21 -10.54
C GLY A 61 25.99 -10.53 -11.52
N LEU A 62 25.96 -9.19 -11.59
CA LEU A 62 26.83 -8.40 -12.49
C LEU A 62 28.27 -8.28 -11.99
N THR A 63 28.46 -8.17 -10.68
CA THR A 63 29.79 -7.95 -10.06
C THR A 63 30.46 -9.23 -9.58
N GLY A 64 29.77 -10.37 -9.64
CA GLY A 64 30.28 -11.67 -9.20
C GLY A 64 31.43 -12.16 -10.07
N GLN A 65 32.47 -12.70 -9.43
CA GLN A 65 33.64 -13.29 -10.10
C GLN A 65 33.57 -14.82 -10.22
N ALA A 66 32.56 -15.46 -9.60
CA ALA A 66 32.39 -16.90 -9.59
C ALA A 66 31.18 -17.30 -10.46
N TYR A 67 31.43 -18.06 -11.52
CA TYR A 67 30.40 -18.54 -12.44
C TYR A 67 30.40 -20.06 -12.46
N HIS A 68 29.24 -20.69 -12.22
CA HIS A 68 29.08 -22.13 -12.35
C HIS A 68 28.38 -22.48 -13.67
N ARG A 69 29.18 -22.75 -14.71
CA ARG A 69 28.69 -22.96 -16.10
C ARG A 69 27.80 -24.20 -16.28
N TYR A 70 27.89 -25.18 -15.38
CA TYR A 70 27.16 -26.45 -15.48
C TYR A 70 25.94 -26.53 -14.56
N LEU A 71 25.50 -25.40 -13.96
CA LEU A 71 24.24 -25.34 -13.22
C LEU A 71 23.07 -25.33 -14.22
N VAL A 72 22.74 -26.49 -14.79
CA VAL A 72 21.67 -26.62 -15.79
C VAL A 72 20.30 -26.85 -15.13
N GLU A 73 20.29 -27.49 -13.97
CA GLU A 73 19.05 -27.79 -13.22
C GLU A 73 19.14 -27.24 -11.80
N GLY A 74 18.09 -26.52 -11.40
CA GLY A 74 17.98 -25.82 -10.13
C GLY A 74 16.63 -26.01 -9.45
N ALA A 75 16.03 -27.20 -9.53
CA ALA A 75 14.68 -27.44 -9.02
C ALA A 75 14.49 -26.99 -7.56
N THR A 76 15.51 -27.15 -6.71
CA THR A 76 15.45 -26.69 -5.31
C THR A 76 15.40 -25.16 -5.18
N ILE A 77 16.14 -24.41 -6.01
CA ILE A 77 16.12 -22.94 -5.97
C ILE A 77 14.79 -22.40 -6.54
N GLU A 78 14.25 -23.09 -7.55
CA GLU A 78 12.93 -22.83 -8.11
C GLU A 78 11.81 -22.94 -7.08
N ILE A 79 11.79 -24.06 -6.34
CA ILE A 79 10.79 -24.26 -5.28
C ILE A 79 10.88 -23.15 -4.23
N VAL A 80 12.09 -22.76 -3.82
CA VAL A 80 12.30 -21.72 -2.80
C VAL A 80 11.76 -20.37 -3.27
N TRP A 81 12.12 -19.91 -4.48
CA TRP A 81 11.65 -18.61 -4.97
C TRP A 81 10.20 -18.60 -5.43
N THR A 82 9.54 -19.76 -5.56
CA THR A 82 8.09 -19.82 -5.82
C THR A 82 7.29 -19.79 -4.52
N ILE A 83 7.73 -20.52 -3.48
CA ILE A 83 7.03 -20.59 -2.20
C ILE A 83 7.14 -19.27 -1.42
N ILE A 84 8.32 -18.63 -1.39
CA ILE A 84 8.52 -17.40 -0.62
C ILE A 84 7.55 -16.29 -1.08
N PRO A 85 7.43 -15.93 -2.38
CA PRO A 85 6.45 -14.95 -2.84
C PRO A 85 5.00 -15.37 -2.62
N ALA A 86 4.68 -16.66 -2.76
CA ALA A 86 3.32 -17.15 -2.51
C ALA A 86 2.89 -16.88 -1.05
N ILE A 87 3.78 -17.14 -0.08
CA ILE A 87 3.52 -16.85 1.34
C ILE A 87 3.34 -15.35 1.56
N ILE A 88 4.19 -14.50 0.97
CA ILE A 88 4.09 -13.04 1.07
C ILE A 88 2.71 -12.55 0.56
N LEU A 89 2.23 -13.09 -0.57
CA LEU A 89 0.92 -12.73 -1.12
C LEU A 89 -0.23 -13.12 -0.19
N VAL A 90 -0.15 -14.28 0.47
CA VAL A 90 -1.18 -14.70 1.45
C VAL A 90 -1.23 -13.73 2.64
N PHE A 91 -0.08 -13.25 3.13
CA PHE A 91 -0.05 -12.25 4.20
C PHE A 91 -0.66 -10.90 3.80
N ILE A 92 -0.55 -10.51 2.53
CA ILE A 92 -1.21 -9.30 2.01
C ILE A 92 -2.72 -9.53 1.83
N ALA A 93 -3.11 -10.74 1.42
CA ALA A 93 -4.51 -11.06 1.14
C ALA A 93 -5.41 -10.99 2.39
N PHE A 94 -4.93 -11.42 3.56
CA PHE A 94 -5.75 -11.42 4.79
C PHE A 94 -6.28 -10.02 5.21
N PRO A 95 -5.44 -8.98 5.39
CA PRO A 95 -5.94 -7.64 5.73
C PRO A 95 -6.73 -7.03 4.58
N SER A 96 -6.37 -7.32 3.32
CA SER A 96 -7.08 -6.84 2.13
C SER A 96 -8.53 -7.35 2.07
N LEU A 97 -8.75 -8.65 2.27
CA LEU A 97 -10.10 -9.23 2.27
C LEU A 97 -10.92 -8.72 3.45
N LYS A 98 -10.33 -8.59 4.64
CA LYS A 98 -11.01 -8.01 5.81
C LYS A 98 -11.54 -6.60 5.47
N LEU A 99 -10.71 -5.75 4.86
CA LEU A 99 -11.10 -4.40 4.47
C LEU A 99 -12.22 -4.41 3.41
N LEU A 100 -12.13 -5.29 2.41
CA LEU A 100 -13.16 -5.44 1.39
C LEU A 100 -14.54 -5.72 2.01
N TYR A 101 -14.61 -6.63 2.98
CA TYR A 101 -15.87 -6.93 3.67
C TYR A 101 -16.37 -5.78 4.52
N LEU A 102 -15.49 -5.02 5.18
CA LEU A 102 -15.87 -3.81 5.92
C LEU A 102 -16.46 -2.72 5.02
N MET A 103 -16.02 -2.65 3.76
CA MET A 103 -16.52 -1.68 2.79
C MET A 103 -17.88 -2.06 2.21
N ASP A 104 -18.19 -3.35 2.12
CA ASP A 104 -19.46 -3.86 1.59
C ASP A 104 -20.57 -3.84 2.65
N GLU A 105 -20.21 -3.79 3.93
CA GLU A 105 -21.18 -3.75 5.02
C GLU A 105 -21.90 -2.39 5.08
N VAL A 106 -23.13 -2.36 4.55
CA VAL A 106 -24.03 -1.20 4.67
C VAL A 106 -24.84 -1.31 5.96
N VAL A 107 -24.45 -0.54 6.97
CA VAL A 107 -25.24 -0.34 8.19
C VAL A 107 -26.44 0.55 7.86
N GLU A 108 -27.56 0.39 8.59
CA GLU A 108 -28.77 1.21 8.42
C GLU A 108 -28.45 2.72 8.28
N PRO A 109 -28.70 3.34 7.12
CA PRO A 109 -28.28 4.72 6.88
C PRO A 109 -29.22 5.71 7.56
N GLY A 110 -28.67 6.71 8.25
CA GLY A 110 -29.47 7.80 8.83
C GLY A 110 -30.10 8.75 7.80
N VAL A 111 -29.49 8.86 6.60
CA VAL A 111 -29.96 9.70 5.49
C VAL A 111 -29.61 9.04 4.15
N THR A 112 -30.51 9.14 3.17
CA THR A 112 -30.25 8.73 1.78
C THR A 112 -30.26 9.95 0.86
N VAL A 113 -29.14 10.19 0.16
CA VAL A 113 -28.99 11.29 -0.82
C VAL A 113 -28.78 10.68 -2.21
N LYS A 114 -29.53 11.15 -3.20
CA LYS A 114 -29.35 10.78 -4.61
C LYS A 114 -28.65 11.91 -5.37
N ALA A 115 -27.46 11.64 -5.88
CA ALA A 115 -26.76 12.53 -6.80
C ALA A 115 -27.13 12.18 -8.26
N ILE A 116 -27.43 13.18 -9.08
CA ILE A 116 -27.64 13.07 -10.53
C ILE A 116 -26.62 14.01 -11.17
N GLY A 117 -25.78 13.47 -12.07
CA GLY A 117 -24.78 14.22 -12.83
C GLY A 117 -25.35 14.80 -14.12
#